data_AF-A0A6A0AEL4-F1
#
_entry.id   AF-A0A6A0AEL4-F1
#
_cell.length_a   1.000
_cell.length_b   1.000
_cell.length_c   1.000
_cell.angle_alpha   90.00
_cell.angle_beta   90.00
_cell.angle_gamma   90.00
#
_symmetry.space_group_name_H-M   'P 1'
#
loop_
_entity.id
_entity.type
_entity.pdbx_description
1 polymer ?
#
loop_
_entity_poly.entity_id
_entity_poly.type
_entity_poly.pdbx_seq_one_letter_code
_entity_poly.pdbx_strand_id
1 'polypeptide(L)'
;MGAGTSRTGAAPAGANQSTDAAVSPDSAAQSDKGCRWFGEYVEQSWSTRQVVNDIIKVQTAQERCCYLDLLEPVEVGAPLLYIIHTWDRPFHKMIKVLSKGLALAYPDLPEEQMFVWIDVFAVRQWGPALGPDDLLNLRTAISSCQGAVLCLDTAAAALTRSW
;
A
#
# COMPACT_ATOMS: atom_id res chain seq x y z
N MET A 1 -16.31 -57.08 -47.01
CA MET A 1 -16.70 -56.61 -45.67
C MET A 1 -17.06 -55.14 -45.80
N GLY A 2 -18.30 -54.77 -45.48
CA GLY A 2 -18.92 -53.53 -45.92
C GLY A 2 -18.83 -52.34 -44.95
N ALA A 3 -18.99 -51.15 -45.56
CA ALA A 3 -19.69 -49.92 -45.12
C ALA A 3 -19.66 -49.45 -43.65
N GLY A 4 -18.95 -48.32 -43.43
CA GLY A 4 -19.45 -47.00 -43.01
C GLY A 4 -20.45 -46.81 -41.86
N THR A 5 -20.16 -45.84 -40.96
CA THR A 5 -21.01 -44.64 -40.72
C THR A 5 -20.32 -43.62 -39.79
N SER A 6 -20.42 -42.35 -40.19
CA SER A 6 -20.05 -41.14 -39.44
C SER A 6 -21.20 -40.66 -38.54
N ARG A 7 -20.92 -39.94 -37.44
CA ARG A 7 -21.26 -38.50 -37.25
C ARG A 7 -21.25 -38.03 -35.78
N THR A 8 -20.53 -36.92 -35.59
CA THR A 8 -20.84 -35.68 -34.83
C THR A 8 -21.20 -35.71 -33.34
N GLY A 9 -20.44 -34.92 -32.57
CA GLY A 9 -20.89 -34.25 -31.35
C GLY A 9 -19.91 -33.13 -30.99
N ALA A 10 -20.36 -31.88 -31.09
CA ALA A 10 -19.60 -30.66 -30.81
C ALA A 10 -19.37 -30.44 -29.30
N ALA A 11 -18.38 -29.59 -28.99
CA ALA A 11 -17.96 -29.17 -27.66
C ALA A 11 -19.08 -28.49 -26.83
N PRO A 12 -18.84 -28.33 -25.51
CA PRO A 12 -18.72 -26.95 -25.05
C PRO A 12 -17.48 -26.70 -24.17
N ALA A 13 -17.17 -25.41 -24.13
CA ALA A 13 -16.15 -24.73 -23.36
C ALA A 13 -16.20 -25.03 -21.85
N GLY A 14 -15.05 -24.91 -21.19
CA GLY A 14 -14.98 -24.77 -19.74
C GLY A 14 -13.54 -24.84 -19.24
N ALA A 15 -13.03 -23.68 -18.81
CA ALA A 15 -12.00 -23.44 -17.78
C ALA A 15 -10.85 -24.46 -17.66
N ASN A 16 -9.58 -24.07 -17.78
CA ASN A 16 -8.99 -23.20 -16.76
C ASN A 16 -7.74 -22.54 -17.37
N GLN A 17 -7.90 -21.35 -17.96
CA GLN A 17 -6.78 -20.43 -17.97
C GLN A 17 -6.74 -19.87 -16.56
N SER A 18 -5.82 -20.36 -15.72
CA SER A 18 -5.45 -19.64 -14.52
C SER A 18 -4.82 -18.34 -14.99
N THR A 19 -5.65 -17.32 -15.14
CA THR A 19 -5.19 -15.94 -15.05
C THR A 19 -4.85 -15.70 -13.58
N ASP A 20 -3.73 -16.28 -13.15
CA ASP A 20 -2.90 -15.66 -12.12
C ASP A 20 -2.38 -14.36 -12.74
N ALA A 21 -3.26 -13.37 -12.88
CA ALA A 21 -2.85 -11.99 -12.88
C ALA A 21 -2.54 -11.66 -11.42
N ALA A 22 -1.46 -12.23 -10.91
CA ALA A 22 -0.82 -11.72 -9.72
C ALA A 22 -0.40 -10.29 -10.06
N VAL A 23 -1.17 -9.32 -9.59
CA VAL A 23 -0.73 -7.93 -9.54
C VAL A 23 0.57 -7.97 -8.73
N SER A 24 1.70 -7.64 -9.35
CA SER A 24 2.98 -7.61 -8.66
C SER A 24 2.85 -6.61 -7.49
N PRO A 25 3.03 -7.02 -6.23
CA PRO A 25 2.76 -6.16 -5.07
C PRO A 25 3.81 -5.06 -4.85
N ASP A 26 4.70 -4.83 -5.82
CA ASP A 26 5.93 -4.06 -5.64
C ASP A 26 5.80 -2.70 -6.33
N SER A 27 5.94 -1.63 -5.52
CA SER A 27 5.81 -0.19 -5.86
C SER A 27 4.43 0.47 -5.71
N ALA A 28 3.40 -0.25 -5.28
CA ALA A 28 2.08 0.34 -5.01
C ALA A 28 2.08 1.31 -3.82
N ALA A 29 1.38 2.44 -3.95
CA ALA A 29 1.14 3.42 -2.88
C ALA A 29 -0.36 3.74 -2.74
N GLN A 30 -0.76 4.18 -1.54
CA GLN A 30 -2.14 4.60 -1.29
C GLN A 30 -2.37 6.02 -1.78
N SER A 31 -3.55 6.29 -2.36
CA SER A 31 -3.96 7.65 -2.69
C SER A 31 -4.02 8.53 -1.43
N ASP A 32 -3.74 9.82 -1.57
CA ASP A 32 -3.83 10.81 -0.50
C ASP A 32 -5.29 10.94 -0.01
N LYS A 33 -6.25 10.80 -0.92
CA LYS A 33 -7.68 10.68 -0.56
C LYS A 33 -7.93 9.46 0.33
N GLY A 34 -7.40 8.30 -0.03
CA GLY A 34 -7.50 7.08 0.78
C GLY A 34 -6.82 7.24 2.14
N CYS A 35 -5.63 7.86 2.18
CA CYS A 35 -4.92 8.18 3.41
C CYS A 35 -5.73 9.11 4.31
N ARG A 36 -6.37 10.16 3.76
CA ARG A 36 -7.23 11.09 4.50
C ARG A 36 -8.46 10.41 5.05
N TRP A 37 -9.18 9.65 4.21
CA TRP A 37 -10.33 8.88 4.67
C TRP A 37 -9.95 7.96 5.81
N PHE A 38 -8.84 7.23 5.67
CA PHE A 38 -8.32 6.36 6.71
C PHE A 38 -7.93 7.15 7.97
N GLY A 39 -7.32 8.33 7.80
CA GLY A 39 -6.98 9.24 8.89
C GLY A 39 -8.22 9.73 9.65
N GLU A 40 -9.30 10.09 8.96
CA GLU A 40 -10.57 10.53 9.56
C GLU A 40 -11.30 9.42 10.32
N TYR A 41 -11.12 8.16 9.89
CA TYR A 41 -11.65 6.98 10.57
C TYR A 41 -10.90 6.64 11.87
N VAL A 42 -9.68 7.15 12.04
CA VAL A 42 -8.81 6.87 13.19
C VAL A 42 -8.99 7.90 14.31
N GLU A 43 -9.05 7.42 15.54
CA GLU A 43 -9.03 8.26 16.74
C GLU A 43 -7.83 9.22 16.75
N GLN A 44 -8.08 10.52 16.96
CA GLN A 44 -7.08 11.58 16.72
C GLN A 44 -5.81 11.46 17.57
N SER A 45 -5.91 10.81 18.73
CA SER A 45 -4.81 10.62 19.68
C SER A 45 -3.99 9.36 19.39
N TRP A 46 -4.46 8.47 18.53
CA TRP A 46 -3.79 7.21 18.27
C TRP A 46 -2.46 7.40 17.57
N SER A 47 -1.45 6.76 18.13
CA SER A 47 -0.15 6.59 17.50
C SER A 47 -0.27 5.68 16.27
N THR A 48 0.67 5.78 15.32
CA THR A 48 0.72 4.80 14.22
C THR A 48 0.82 3.37 14.75
N ARG A 49 1.52 3.14 15.87
CA ARG A 49 1.59 1.82 16.50
C ARG A 49 0.21 1.26 16.85
N GLN A 50 -0.67 2.10 17.39
CA GLN A 50 -2.06 1.69 17.70
C GLN A 50 -2.84 1.43 16.42
N VAL A 51 -2.73 2.30 15.41
CA VAL A 51 -3.34 2.08 14.09
C VAL A 51 -2.91 0.74 13.48
N VAL A 52 -1.62 0.43 13.52
CA VAL A 52 -1.08 -0.83 13.00
C VAL A 52 -1.67 -2.02 13.75
N ASN A 53 -1.63 -2.00 15.08
CA ASN A 53 -2.05 -3.14 15.89
C ASN A 53 -3.57 -3.36 15.88
N ASP A 54 -4.33 -2.28 15.95
CA ASP A 54 -5.76 -2.33 16.26
C ASP A 54 -6.64 -2.21 15.01
N ILE A 55 -6.08 -1.77 13.87
CA ILE A 55 -6.79 -1.69 12.59
C ILE A 55 -6.09 -2.53 11.52
N ILE A 56 -4.86 -2.18 11.14
CA ILE A 56 -4.21 -2.77 9.96
C ILE A 56 -4.04 -4.28 10.15
N LYS A 57 -3.50 -4.71 11.30
CA LYS A 57 -3.38 -6.13 11.60
C LYS A 57 -4.75 -6.79 11.74
N VAL A 58 -5.71 -6.17 12.42
CA VAL A 58 -7.04 -6.77 12.56
C VAL A 58 -7.68 -7.05 11.18
N GLN A 59 -7.62 -6.10 10.26
CA GLN A 59 -8.23 -6.23 8.93
C GLN A 59 -7.44 -7.18 8.00
N THR A 60 -6.12 -7.23 8.13
CA THR A 60 -5.27 -8.15 7.34
C THR A 60 -5.11 -9.53 7.98
N ALA A 61 -5.80 -9.84 9.08
CA ALA A 61 -5.58 -11.07 9.85
C ALA A 61 -5.91 -12.35 9.09
N GLN A 62 -6.93 -12.31 8.23
CA GLN A 62 -7.38 -13.46 7.48
C GLN A 62 -6.36 -13.88 6.42
N GLU A 63 -5.94 -12.93 5.58
CA GLU A 63 -5.05 -13.18 4.43
C GLU A 63 -3.56 -12.99 4.77
N ARG A 64 -3.26 -12.35 5.91
CA ARG A 64 -1.90 -12.03 6.38
C ARG A 64 -1.05 -11.27 5.35
N CYS A 65 -1.71 -10.39 4.61
CA CYS A 65 -1.19 -9.59 3.52
C CYS A 65 -0.75 -8.18 3.98
N CYS A 66 -0.34 -7.31 3.05
CA CYS A 66 -0.21 -5.89 3.35
C CYS A 66 -1.59 -5.21 3.31
N TYR A 67 -1.70 -4.00 3.86
CA TYR A 67 -3.00 -3.31 3.90
C TYR A 67 -3.49 -2.94 2.50
N LEU A 68 -2.57 -2.56 1.60
CA LEU A 68 -2.90 -2.19 0.23
C LEU A 68 -3.56 -3.31 -0.56
N ASP A 69 -3.26 -4.58 -0.23
CA ASP A 69 -3.88 -5.75 -0.88
C ASP A 69 -5.39 -5.84 -0.59
N LEU A 70 -5.90 -5.10 0.40
CA LEU A 70 -7.33 -5.02 0.74
C LEU A 70 -8.06 -3.84 0.07
N LEU A 71 -7.33 -2.92 -0.54
CA LEU A 71 -7.90 -1.70 -1.12
C LEU A 71 -8.36 -1.92 -2.56
N GLU A 72 -9.27 -1.07 -3.03
CA GLU A 72 -9.70 -1.13 -4.42
C GLU A 72 -8.57 -0.64 -5.35
N PRO A 73 -8.46 -1.17 -6.59
CA PRO A 73 -7.40 -0.77 -7.51
C PRO A 73 -7.34 0.74 -7.82
N VAL A 74 -8.47 1.45 -7.71
CA VAL A 74 -8.53 2.90 -7.91
C VAL A 74 -7.83 3.69 -6.79
N GLU A 75 -7.65 3.08 -5.63
CA GLU A 75 -7.02 3.69 -4.46
C GLU A 75 -5.50 3.45 -4.42
N VAL A 76 -4.97 2.71 -5.40
CA VAL A 76 -3.58 2.26 -5.47
C VAL A 76 -2.92 2.75 -6.75
N GLY A 77 -1.74 3.35 -6.64
CA GLY A 77 -1.05 3.95 -7.77
C GLY A 77 0.46 4.09 -7.57
N ALA A 78 1.13 4.72 -8.54
CA ALA A 78 2.57 4.97 -8.50
C ALA A 78 2.91 6.06 -7.48
N PRO A 79 3.90 5.84 -6.59
CA PRO A 79 4.16 6.72 -5.46
C PRO A 79 4.85 8.01 -5.92
N LEU A 80 4.32 9.15 -5.48
CA LEU A 80 5.00 10.43 -5.60
C LEU A 80 6.13 10.54 -4.59
N LEU A 81 5.84 10.24 -3.33
CA LEU A 81 6.74 10.46 -2.21
C LEU A 81 6.76 9.24 -1.28
N TYR A 82 7.96 8.96 -0.77
CA TYR A 82 8.17 8.02 0.33
C TYR A 82 8.05 8.75 1.67
N ILE A 83 7.19 8.26 2.57
CA ILE A 83 6.92 8.91 3.86
C ILE A 83 7.65 8.17 4.98
N ILE A 84 8.65 8.85 5.56
CA ILE A 84 9.41 8.36 6.71
C ILE A 84 8.82 9.00 7.96
N HIS A 85 8.37 8.18 8.91
CA HIS A 85 7.72 8.67 10.12
C HIS A 85 8.00 7.76 11.32
N THR A 86 7.75 8.28 12.52
CA THR A 86 7.85 7.50 13.75
C THR A 86 6.50 6.91 14.12
N TRP A 87 6.53 5.70 14.69
CA TRP A 87 5.32 4.99 15.08
C TRP A 87 4.70 5.48 16.38
N ASP A 88 5.42 6.29 17.17
CA ASP A 88 5.00 6.72 18.50
C ASP A 88 4.30 8.09 18.50
N ARG A 89 3.99 8.64 17.32
CA ARG A 89 3.32 9.94 17.16
C ARG A 89 1.91 9.80 16.59
N PRO A 90 1.01 10.76 16.84
CA PRO A 90 -0.37 10.68 16.37
C PRO A 90 -0.48 10.56 14.86
N PHE A 91 -1.04 9.46 14.38
CA PHE A 91 -1.15 9.13 12.96
C PHE A 91 -2.02 10.14 12.20
N HIS A 92 -3.19 10.48 12.75
CA HIS A 92 -4.09 11.46 12.16
C HIS A 92 -3.40 12.82 11.89
N LYS A 93 -2.55 13.28 12.82
CA LYS A 93 -1.82 14.55 12.63
C LYS A 93 -0.83 14.47 11.48
N MET A 94 -0.14 13.36 11.33
CA MET A 94 0.79 13.14 10.22
C MET A 94 0.04 13.21 8.88
N ILE A 95 -1.04 12.43 8.71
CA ILE A 95 -1.85 12.45 7.48
C ILE A 95 -2.36 13.86 7.17
N LYS A 96 -2.95 14.55 8.16
CA LYS A 96 -3.48 15.90 7.96
C LYS A 96 -2.42 16.91 7.50
N VAL A 97 -1.20 16.81 8.02
CA VAL A 97 -0.08 17.68 7.62
C VAL A 97 0.42 17.29 6.23
N LEU A 98 0.58 15.99 5.96
CA LEU A 98 1.01 15.49 4.66
C LEU A 98 0.07 15.91 3.54
N SER A 99 -1.24 15.71 3.69
CA SER A 99 -2.21 16.08 2.65
C SER A 99 -2.21 17.57 2.35
N LYS A 100 -2.09 18.42 3.38
CA LYS A 100 -1.93 19.87 3.18
C LYS A 100 -0.62 20.20 2.47
N GLY A 101 0.47 19.54 2.86
CA GLY A 101 1.78 19.72 2.24
C GLY A 101 1.78 19.32 0.76
N LEU A 102 1.17 18.19 0.42
CA LEU A 102 1.01 17.69 -0.94
C LEU A 102 0.22 18.66 -1.81
N ALA A 103 -0.94 19.13 -1.31
CA ALA A 103 -1.76 20.11 -2.03
C ALA A 103 -1.02 21.43 -2.32
N LEU A 104 -0.13 21.85 -1.41
CA LEU A 104 0.70 23.03 -1.60
C LEU A 104 1.89 22.79 -2.55
N ALA A 105 2.51 21.61 -2.49
CA ALA A 105 3.67 21.27 -3.30
C ALA A 105 3.30 20.91 -4.75
N TYR A 106 2.10 20.38 -4.97
CA TYR A 106 1.60 19.92 -6.26
C TYR A 106 0.23 20.55 -6.57
N PRO A 107 0.15 21.89 -6.73
CA PRO A 107 -1.14 22.60 -6.87
C PRO A 107 -1.90 22.23 -8.15
N ASP A 108 -1.20 21.77 -9.18
CA ASP A 108 -1.78 21.41 -10.48
C ASP A 108 -2.15 19.91 -10.59
N LEU A 109 -1.81 19.10 -9.58
CA LEU A 109 -2.10 17.67 -9.59
C LEU A 109 -3.41 17.41 -8.82
N PRO A 110 -4.39 16.70 -9.42
CA PRO A 110 -5.62 16.33 -8.70
C PRO A 110 -5.32 15.44 -7.50
N GLU A 111 -6.09 15.59 -6.43
CA GLU A 111 -5.90 14.84 -5.18
C GLU A 111 -6.03 13.32 -5.39
N GLU A 112 -6.88 12.89 -6.32
CA GLU A 112 -7.05 11.47 -6.70
C GLU A 112 -5.84 10.89 -7.42
N GLN A 113 -4.93 11.75 -7.89
CA GLN A 113 -3.67 11.35 -8.55
C GLN A 113 -2.46 11.50 -7.62
N MET A 114 -2.67 11.93 -6.39
CA MET A 114 -1.62 12.02 -5.38
C MET A 114 -1.52 10.70 -4.65
N PHE A 115 -0.46 9.92 -4.88
CA PHE A 115 -0.23 8.67 -4.16
C PHE A 115 1.04 8.78 -3.32
N VAL A 116 0.97 8.33 -2.07
CA VAL A 116 2.12 8.33 -1.15
C VAL A 116 2.42 6.93 -0.63
N TRP A 117 3.70 6.63 -0.53
CA TRP A 117 4.15 5.35 -0.01
C TRP A 117 4.40 5.47 1.49
N ILE A 118 3.55 4.80 2.27
CA ILE A 118 3.69 4.70 3.73
C ILE A 118 3.88 3.22 4.08
N ASP A 119 4.99 2.92 4.74
CA ASP A 119 5.45 1.55 5.03
C ASP A 119 4.39 0.72 5.76
N VAL A 120 3.65 1.31 6.70
CA VAL A 120 2.65 0.57 7.49
C VAL A 120 1.50 0.02 6.65
N PHE A 121 1.20 0.62 5.50
CA PHE A 121 0.18 0.12 4.58
C PHE A 121 0.76 -0.83 3.53
N ALA A 122 1.93 -0.49 2.99
CA ALA A 122 2.54 -1.18 1.86
C ALA A 122 3.36 -2.41 2.26
N VAL A 123 3.71 -2.55 3.54
CA VAL A 123 4.49 -3.68 4.04
C VAL A 123 3.60 -4.60 4.88
N ARG A 124 3.79 -5.90 4.71
CA ARG A 124 3.15 -6.94 5.50
C ARG A 124 3.54 -6.82 6.98
N GLN A 125 2.55 -6.66 7.87
CA GLN A 125 2.75 -6.47 9.31
C GLN A 125 2.79 -7.81 10.11
N TRP A 126 3.04 -8.90 9.39
CA TRP A 126 2.97 -10.28 9.89
C TRP A 126 4.28 -11.04 9.64
N GLY A 127 4.60 -11.95 10.56
CA GLY A 127 5.72 -12.88 10.40
C GLY A 127 7.04 -12.34 10.96
N PRO A 128 8.17 -12.95 10.56
CA PRO A 128 9.49 -12.50 10.98
C PRO A 128 9.82 -11.10 10.43
N ALA A 129 10.90 -10.51 10.92
CA ALA A 129 11.43 -9.27 10.37
C ALA A 129 11.67 -9.37 8.85
N LEU A 130 11.67 -8.22 8.18
CA LEU A 130 11.82 -8.11 6.72
C LEU A 130 13.00 -8.95 6.21
N GLY A 131 12.69 -9.84 5.27
CA GLY A 131 13.69 -10.64 4.58
C GLY A 131 14.41 -9.84 3.49
N PRO A 132 15.43 -10.43 2.85
CA PRO A 132 16.14 -9.81 1.74
C PRO A 132 15.24 -9.34 0.60
N ASP A 133 14.20 -10.13 0.27
CA ASP A 133 13.25 -9.79 -0.78
C ASP A 133 12.36 -8.60 -0.38
N ASP A 134 11.87 -8.57 0.87
CA ASP A 134 11.10 -7.44 1.38
C ASP A 134 11.93 -6.14 1.37
N LEU A 135 13.23 -6.23 1.70
CA LEU A 135 14.16 -5.09 1.63
C LEU A 135 14.44 -4.64 0.19
N LEU A 136 14.52 -5.57 -0.75
CA LEU A 136 14.66 -5.24 -2.17
C LEU A 136 13.41 -4.53 -2.69
N ASN A 137 12.22 -5.00 -2.30
CA ASN A 137 10.95 -4.42 -2.70
C ASN A 137 10.77 -3.02 -2.08
N LEU A 138 11.15 -2.85 -0.80
CA LEU A 138 11.24 -1.55 -0.14
C LEU A 138 12.17 -0.60 -0.91
N ARG A 139 13.38 -1.04 -1.26
CA ARG A 139 14.35 -0.24 -2.03
C ARG A 139 13.80 0.14 -3.41
N THR A 140 13.08 -0.77 -4.04
CA THR A 140 12.46 -0.55 -5.36
C THR A 140 11.36 0.50 -5.27
N ALA A 141 10.48 0.39 -4.28
CA ALA A 141 9.43 1.39 -4.02
C ALA A 141 10.00 2.78 -3.68
N ILE A 142 11.07 2.85 -2.88
CA ILE A 142 11.75 4.12 -2.59
C ILE A 142 12.36 4.71 -3.87
N SER A 143 12.97 3.87 -4.72
CA SER A 143 13.62 4.32 -5.95
C SER A 143 12.63 4.75 -7.04
N SER A 144 11.37 4.32 -6.97
CA SER A 144 10.31 4.77 -7.87
C SER A 144 9.64 6.08 -7.43
N CYS A 145 9.86 6.51 -6.19
CA CYS A 145 9.38 7.80 -5.69
C CYS A 145 10.20 8.96 -6.28
N GLN A 146 9.57 10.13 -6.43
CA GLN A 146 10.26 11.37 -6.81
C GLN A 146 11.14 11.93 -5.68
N GLY A 147 10.85 11.53 -4.45
CA GLY A 147 11.59 11.94 -3.27
C GLY A 147 11.04 11.31 -1.98
N ALA A 148 11.56 11.75 -0.85
CA ALA A 148 11.13 11.31 0.47
C ALA A 148 10.80 12.50 1.39
N VAL A 149 9.81 12.31 2.25
CA VAL A 149 9.43 13.25 3.31
C VAL A 149 9.77 12.62 4.64
N LEU A 150 10.62 13.28 5.42
CA LEU A 150 10.93 12.88 6.79
C LEU A 150 10.07 13.67 7.77
N CYS A 151 9.11 12.99 8.41
CA CYS A 151 8.26 13.55 9.45
C CYS A 151 9.03 13.64 10.77
N LEU A 152 9.47 14.85 11.12
CA LEU A 152 10.19 15.14 12.36
C LEU A 152 9.23 15.54 13.48
N ASP A 153 9.55 15.10 14.69
CA ASP A 153 8.97 15.70 15.89
C ASP A 153 9.84 16.87 16.39
N THR A 154 9.36 17.57 17.41
CA THR A 154 10.08 18.72 17.99
C THR A 154 11.43 18.34 18.58
N ALA A 155 11.63 17.07 18.94
CA ALA A 155 12.91 16.57 19.41
C ALA A 155 13.86 16.19 18.26
N ALA A 156 13.36 16.19 17.03
CA ALA A 156 14.03 15.66 15.84
C ALA A 156 14.66 14.27 16.11
N ALA A 157 13.98 13.42 16.88
CA ALA A 157 14.53 12.15 17.36
C ALA A 157 14.95 11.21 16.22
N ALA A 158 14.35 11.38 15.05
CA ALA A 158 14.76 10.70 13.83
C ALA A 158 16.21 11.07 13.44
N LEU A 159 16.60 12.34 13.50
CA LEU A 159 17.94 12.78 13.08
C LEU A 159 19.07 12.33 14.01
N THR A 160 18.75 11.79 15.20
CA THR A 160 19.74 11.35 16.18
C THR A 160 20.06 9.86 16.08
N ARG A 161 19.37 9.12 15.20
CA ARG A 161 19.64 7.71 14.94
C ARG A 161 20.53 7.56 13.71
N SER A 162 21.50 6.65 13.79
CA SER A 162 22.17 6.13 12.60
C SER A 162 21.25 5.07 11.99
N TRP A 163 20.90 5.25 10.73
CA TRP A 163 19.98 4.41 9.96
C TRP A 163 20.74 3.46 9.05
#